data_AF-A0A160F5X8-F1
#
_entry.id   AF-A0A160F5X8-F1
#
_cell.length_a   1.000
_cell.length_b   1.000
_cell.length_c   1.000
_cell.angle_alpha   90.00
_cell.angle_beta   90.00
_cell.angle_gamma   90.00
#
_symmetry.space_group_name_H-M   'P 1'
#
loop_
_entity.id
_entity.type
_entity.pdbx_description
1 polymer ?
#
loop_
_entity_poly.entity_id
_entity_poly.type
_entity_poly.pdbx_seq_one_letter_code
_entity_poly.pdbx_strand_id
1 'polypeptide(L)'
;MGKATGFIEYVREEEGKRKPLSRLDDWKEYTSPFSDDTLSRQGARCMDCGTPFCHMGMERVMETIATMERSGLSNEQALFSAFEVVAKQKEAISPLEAVAK
;
A
#
# COMPACT_ATOMS: atom_id res chain seq x y z
N MET A 1 -14.04 15.72 4.53
CA MET A 1 -12.77 15.30 3.93
C MET A 1 -11.64 15.59 4.90
N GLY A 2 -10.72 14.64 5.05
CA GLY A 2 -9.62 14.69 6.02
C GLY A 2 -8.64 15.83 5.76
N LYS A 3 -7.81 16.14 6.76
CA LYS A 3 -6.74 17.14 6.64
C LYS A 3 -5.71 16.62 5.62
N ALA A 4 -5.24 17.48 4.70
CA ALA A 4 -4.27 17.08 3.66
C ALA A 4 -2.98 16.44 4.24
N THR A 5 -2.55 16.86 5.43
CA THR A 5 -1.39 16.32 6.16
C THR A 5 -1.75 15.22 7.16
N GLY A 6 -3.01 14.75 7.19
CA GLY A 6 -3.49 13.80 8.18
C GLY A 6 -2.75 12.46 8.17
N PHE A 7 -2.18 12.05 7.03
CA PHE A 7 -1.37 10.83 6.94
C PHE A 7 0.00 10.95 7.66
N ILE A 8 0.49 12.17 7.88
CA ILE A 8 1.73 12.46 8.63
C ILE A 8 1.42 12.58 10.12
N GLU A 9 0.31 13.24 10.45
CA GLU A 9 -0.05 13.58 11.83
C GLU A 9 -0.65 12.39 12.61
N TYR A 10 -1.44 11.56 11.93
CA TYR A 10 -2.04 10.38 12.54
C TYR A 10 -1.23 9.14 12.17
N VAL A 11 -0.91 8.30 13.15
CA VAL A 11 -0.23 7.00 12.95
C VAL A 11 -1.25 5.94 12.55
N ARG A 12 -0.82 4.94 11.76
CA ARG A 12 -1.71 3.89 11.28
C ARG A 12 -1.97 2.96 12.45
N GLU A 13 -3.24 2.79 12.78
CA GLU A 13 -3.66 1.83 13.79
C GLU A 13 -4.13 0.54 13.10
N GLU A 14 -3.77 -0.60 13.67
CA GLU A 14 -4.31 -1.89 13.28
C GLU A 14 -5.48 -2.26 14.17
N GLU A 15 -6.45 -2.96 13.59
CA GLU A 15 -7.58 -3.50 14.33
C GLU A 15 -7.11 -4.52 15.37
N GLY A 16 -7.84 -4.59 16.48
CA GLY A 16 -7.59 -5.58 17.52
C GLY A 16 -7.85 -6.99 16.97
N LYS A 17 -6.87 -7.88 17.10
CA LYS A 17 -6.98 -9.27 16.63
C LYS A 17 -7.04 -10.23 17.81
N ARG A 18 -7.93 -11.22 17.73
CA ARG A 18 -7.99 -12.34 18.67
C ARG A 18 -6.72 -13.19 18.57
N LYS A 19 -6.31 -13.81 19.68
CA LYS A 19 -5.11 -14.67 19.71
C LYS A 19 -5.31 -15.89 18.80
N PRO A 20 -4.29 -16.32 18.04
CA PRO A 20 -4.41 -17.45 17.11
C PRO A 20 -4.90 -18.76 17.73
N LEU A 21 -4.51 -19.06 18.97
CA LEU A 21 -4.95 -20.26 19.69
C LEU A 21 -6.41 -20.17 20.13
N SER A 22 -6.87 -18.97 20.53
CA SER A 22 -8.24 -18.76 21.03
C SER A 22 -9.32 -18.79 19.94
N ARG A 23 -8.93 -18.85 18.66
CA ARG A 23 -9.82 -18.90 17.50
C ARG A 23 -9.88 -20.29 16.85
N LEU A 24 -9.28 -21.31 17.49
CA LEU A 24 -9.36 -22.69 17.01
C LEU A 24 -10.69 -23.36 17.41
N ASP A 25 -11.29 -22.88 18.50
CA ASP A 25 -12.48 -23.49 19.11
C ASP A 25 -13.80 -22.88 18.62
N ASP A 26 -13.77 -21.80 17.82
CA ASP A 26 -14.95 -21.15 17.27
C ASP A 26 -14.70 -20.53 15.88
N TRP A 27 -15.79 -20.23 15.19
CA TRP A 27 -15.80 -19.60 13.85
C TRP A 27 -16.19 -18.11 13.91
N LYS A 28 -16.02 -17.45 15.05
CA LYS A 28 -16.36 -16.02 15.18
C LYS A 28 -15.30 -15.15 14.50
N GLU A 29 -15.67 -13.92 14.18
CA GLU A 29 -14.76 -12.90 13.64
C GLU A 29 -13.46 -12.82 14.46
N TYR A 30 -12.32 -12.78 13.77
CA TYR A 30 -11.01 -12.69 14.43
C TYR A 30 -10.58 -11.23 14.67
N THR A 31 -11.14 -10.30 13.91
CA THR A 31 -10.90 -8.86 14.03
C THR A 31 -11.97 -8.22 14.90
N SER A 32 -11.59 -7.15 15.60
CA SER A 32 -12.50 -6.32 16.38
C SER A 32 -12.70 -5.01 15.63
N PRO A 33 -13.95 -4.54 15.45
CA PRO A 33 -14.19 -3.28 14.79
C PRO A 33 -13.55 -2.13 15.58
N PHE A 34 -13.11 -1.09 14.87
CA PHE A 34 -12.64 0.13 15.49
C PHE A 34 -13.78 0.89 16.17
N SER A 35 -13.43 1.71 17.15
CA SER A 35 -14.35 2.72 17.69
C SER A 35 -14.61 3.82 16.65
N ASP A 36 -15.75 4.50 16.74
CA ASP A 36 -16.11 5.59 15.83
C ASP A 36 -15.07 6.73 15.81
N ASP A 37 -14.46 7.03 16.96
CA ASP A 37 -13.38 7.99 17.07
C ASP A 37 -12.14 7.54 16.28
N THR A 38 -11.73 6.28 16.47
CA THR A 38 -10.60 5.71 15.72
C THR A 38 -10.88 5.68 14.22
N LEU A 39 -12.10 5.30 13.81
CA LEU A 39 -12.51 5.33 12.39
C LEU A 39 -12.42 6.74 11.80
N SER A 40 -12.91 7.74 12.52
CA SER A 40 -12.81 9.15 12.12
C SER A 40 -11.35 9.59 11.95
N ARG A 41 -10.49 9.25 12.91
CA ARG A 41 -9.04 9.56 12.86
C ARG A 41 -8.33 8.85 11.71
N GLN A 42 -8.62 7.57 11.48
CA GLN A 42 -8.01 6.81 10.37
C GLN A 42 -8.54 7.30 9.01
N GLY A 43 -9.82 7.68 8.90
CA GLY A 43 -10.40 8.28 7.70
C GLY A 43 -9.83 9.67 7.39
N ALA A 44 -9.48 10.45 8.42
CA ALA A 44 -8.84 11.75 8.26
C ALA A 44 -7.44 11.69 7.62
N ARG A 45 -6.85 10.48 7.49
CA ARG A 45 -5.59 10.26 6.76
C ARG A 45 -5.74 10.29 5.24
N CYS A 46 -6.98 10.25 4.72
CA CYS A 46 -7.21 10.29 3.29
C CYS A 46 -6.69 11.61 2.69
N MET A 47 -5.85 11.52 1.66
CA MET A 47 -5.26 12.68 0.98
C MET A 47 -6.18 13.30 -0.09
N ASP A 48 -7.38 12.76 -0.29
CA ASP A 48 -8.35 13.24 -1.30
C ASP A 48 -7.74 13.37 -2.72
N CYS A 49 -6.94 12.39 -3.14
CA CYS A 49 -6.15 12.44 -4.37
C CYS A 49 -6.94 12.27 -5.69
N GLY A 50 -8.28 12.25 -5.64
CA GLY A 50 -9.16 12.27 -6.82
C GLY A 50 -9.28 10.93 -7.58
N THR A 51 -8.21 10.50 -8.27
CA THR A 51 -8.12 9.20 -8.97
C THR A 51 -7.09 8.30 -8.29
N PRO A 52 -7.41 7.80 -7.08
CA PRO A 52 -6.46 7.10 -6.26
C PRO A 52 -6.06 5.77 -6.89
N PHE A 53 -4.77 5.44 -6.84
CA PHE A 53 -4.28 4.07 -7.05
C PHE A 53 -5.05 3.04 -6.20
N CYS A 54 -5.62 3.48 -5.07
CA CYS A 54 -6.48 2.67 -4.20
C CYS A 54 -7.69 2.06 -4.93
N HIS A 55 -8.24 2.70 -5.97
CA HIS A 55 -9.37 2.17 -6.75
C HIS A 55 -8.90 1.24 -7.89
N MET A 56 -7.67 1.40 -8.37
CA MET A 56 -7.09 0.61 -9.49
C MET A 56 -6.11 -0.48 -9.02
N GLY A 57 -5.96 -0.69 -7.71
CA GLY A 57 -4.84 -1.42 -7.11
C GLY A 57 -4.71 -2.89 -7.54
N MET A 58 -5.79 -3.52 -7.98
CA MET A 58 -5.78 -4.91 -8.43
C MET A 58 -5.65 -5.07 -9.95
N GLU A 59 -6.14 -4.12 -10.73
CA GLU A 59 -6.27 -4.28 -12.18
C GLU A 59 -4.90 -4.23 -12.88
N ARG A 60 -4.00 -3.33 -12.45
CA ARG A 60 -2.67 -3.17 -13.06
C ARG A 60 -1.63 -4.22 -12.64
N VAL A 61 -1.82 -4.88 -11.49
CA VAL A 61 -0.89 -5.93 -11.04
C VAL A 61 -0.99 -7.16 -11.94
N MET A 62 -2.21 -7.56 -12.30
CA MET A 62 -2.43 -8.70 -13.20
C MET A 62 -1.95 -8.41 -14.62
N GLU A 63 -2.06 -7.17 -15.08
CA GLU A 63 -1.55 -6.76 -16.39
C GLU A 63 -0.01 -6.73 -16.45
N THR A 64 0.64 -6.35 -15.36
CA THR A 64 2.11 -6.42 -15.23
C THR A 64 2.61 -7.87 -15.22
N ILE A 65 1.96 -8.75 -14.46
CA ILE A 65 2.31 -10.18 -14.43
C ILE A 65 2.06 -10.82 -15.80
N ALA A 66 0.93 -10.53 -16.45
CA ALA A 66 0.60 -11.05 -17.77
C ALA A 66 1.54 -10.53 -18.88
N THR A 67 2.05 -9.30 -18.77
CA THR A 67 3.06 -8.78 -19.71
C THR A 67 4.44 -9.42 -19.47
N MET A 68 4.80 -9.75 -18.23
CA MET A 68 6.01 -10.52 -17.90
C MET A 68 5.94 -11.96 -18.44
N GLU A 69 4.78 -12.61 -18.37
CA GLU A 69 4.58 -13.96 -18.94
C GLU A 69 4.59 -13.97 -20.48
N ARG A 70 3.98 -12.96 -21.12
CA ARG A 70 3.93 -12.85 -22.60
C ARG A 70 5.25 -12.43 -23.24
N SER A 71 6.14 -11.77 -22.49
CA SER A 71 7.45 -11.32 -23.00
C SER A 71 8.52 -12.41 -22.96
N GLY A 72 8.22 -13.60 -22.42
CA GLY A 72 9.15 -14.74 -22.41
C GLY A 72 10.43 -14.49 -21.62
N LEU A 73 10.47 -13.44 -20.78
CA LEU A 73 11.62 -13.09 -19.97
C LEU A 73 11.78 -14.14 -18.86
N SER A 74 12.95 -14.76 -18.77
CA SER A 74 13.26 -15.62 -17.62
C SER A 74 13.28 -14.78 -16.34
N ASN A 75 12.97 -15.42 -15.20
CA ASN A 75 12.90 -14.74 -13.90
C ASN A 75 14.15 -13.88 -13.58
N GLU A 76 15.33 -14.27 -14.08
CA GLU A 76 16.58 -13.50 -13.90
C GLU A 76 16.63 -12.22 -14.74
N GLN A 77 16.13 -12.24 -15.98
CA GLN A 77 16.09 -11.07 -16.85
C GLN A 77 15.03 -10.05 -16.40
N ALA A 78 13.92 -10.54 -15.84
CA ALA A 78 12.90 -9.71 -15.20
C ALA A 78 13.42 -9.00 -13.94
N LEU A 79 14.23 -9.70 -13.13
CA LEU A 79 14.87 -9.10 -11.95
C LEU A 79 15.91 -8.03 -12.35
N PHE A 80 16.71 -8.26 -13.39
CA PHE A 80 17.71 -7.29 -13.84
C PHE A 80 17.06 -6.03 -14.42
N SER A 81 16.01 -6.19 -15.23
CA SER A 81 15.25 -5.05 -15.79
C SER A 81 14.46 -4.30 -14.71
N ALA A 82 13.86 -5.00 -13.74
CA ALA A 82 13.26 -4.36 -12.58
C ALA A 82 14.28 -3.58 -11.75
N PHE A 83 15.50 -4.09 -11.59
CA PHE A 83 16.58 -3.39 -10.90
C PHE A 83 17.02 -2.13 -11.67
N GLU A 84 17.13 -2.18 -13.00
CA GLU A 84 17.40 -1.00 -13.83
C GLU A 84 16.29 0.05 -13.75
N VAL A 85 15.02 -0.37 -13.76
CA VAL A 85 13.87 0.55 -13.61
C VAL A 85 13.89 1.23 -12.25
N VAL A 86 14.16 0.47 -11.18
CA VAL A 86 14.30 1.02 -9.81
C VAL A 86 15.52 1.93 -9.71
N ALA A 87 16.64 1.60 -10.35
CA ALA A 87 17.84 2.43 -10.38
C ALA A 87 17.59 3.77 -11.11
N LYS A 88 16.93 3.74 -12.27
CA LYS A 88 16.51 4.95 -13.00
C LYS A 88 15.50 5.79 -12.22
N GLN A 89 14.60 5.15 -11.46
CA GLN A 89 13.71 5.90 -10.55
C GLN A 89 14.49 6.59 -9.42
N LYS A 90 15.51 5.96 -8.84
CA LYS A 90 16.38 6.62 -7.84
C LYS A 90 17.11 7.84 -8.41
N GLU A 91 17.63 7.75 -9.64
CA GLU A 91 18.25 8.89 -10.31
C GLU A 91 17.23 10.03 -10.54
N ALA A 92 15.99 9.71 -10.92
CA ALA A 92 14.91 10.67 -11.11
C ALA A 92 14.36 11.29 -9.80
N ILE A 93 14.51 10.59 -8.66
CA ILE A 93 14.08 11.05 -7.32
C ILE A 93 15.18 11.90 -6.63
N SER A 94 16.44 11.78 -7.05
CA SER A 94 17.57 12.54 -6.49
C SER A 94 17.38 14.08 -6.44
N PRO A 95 16.71 14.75 -7.40
CA PRO A 95 16.47 16.19 -7.33
C PRO A 95 15.36 16.57 -6.34
N LEU A 96 14.44 15.65 -6.01
CA LEU A 96 13.35 15.88 -5.06
C LEU A 96 13.81 15.78 -3.61
N GLU A 97 14.80 14.93 -3.32
CA GLU A 97 15.44 14.86 -1.99
C GLU A 97 16.26 16.12 -1.67
N ALA A 98 16.79 16.83 -2.68
CA ALA A 98 17.50 18.09 -2.50
C ALA A 98 16.60 19.29 -2.15
N VAL A 99 15.31 19.23 -2.51
CA VAL A 99 14.30 20.26 -2.17
C VAL A 99 13.67 20.02 -0.79
N ALA A 100 13.80 18.80 -0.24
CA ALA A 100 13.25 18.41 1.06
C ALA A 100 14.19 18.67 2.26
N LYS A 101 15.23 19.52 2.09
CA LYS A 101 16.17 19.89 3.16
C LYS A 101 16.20 21.38 3.42
#